data_AF-A0A170Y8M4-F1
#
_entry.id   AF-A0A170Y8M4-F1
#
_cell.length_a   1.000
_cell.length_b   1.000
_cell.length_c   1.000
_cell.angle_alpha   90.00
_cell.angle_beta   90.00
_cell.angle_gamma   90.00
#
_symmetry.space_group_name_H-M   'P 1'
#
loop_
_entity.id
_entity.type
_entity.pdbx_description
1 polymer ?
#
loop_
_entity_poly.entity_id
_entity_poly.type
_entity_poly.pdbx_seq_one_letter_code
_entity_poly.pdbx_strand_id
1 'polypeptide(L)' 'MYTGGEDCSARIWDLRAKNLQCQRIFQVTAPVNCVWLHPNQYELIVGDQSGVIHLWDLKTDHNDVSHRSDLQQ' A
#
# COMPACT_ATOMS: atom_id res chain seq x y z
N MET A 1 1.68 6.76 -10.91
CA MET A 1 0.91 5.51 -11.14
C MET A 1 1.08 4.63 -9.92
N TYR A 2 0.10 3.81 -9.58
CA TYR A 2 0.19 2.85 -8.48
C TYR A 2 -0.13 1.43 -8.96
N THR A 3 0.46 0.43 -8.34
CA THR A 3 0.25 -0.99 -8.63
C THR A 3 0.20 -1.80 -7.34
N GLY A 4 -0.46 -2.96 -7.37
CA GLY A 4 -0.36 -3.99 -6.34
C GLY A 4 -0.29 -5.36 -7.00
N GLY A 5 0.29 -6.37 -6.33
CA GLY A 5 0.36 -7.71 -6.90
C GLY A 5 0.71 -8.84 -5.94
N GLU A 6 0.93 -10.00 -6.56
CA GLU A 6 1.24 -11.30 -5.92
C GLU A 6 2.58 -11.34 -5.18
N ASP A 7 3.45 -10.35 -5.38
CA ASP A 7 4.71 -10.17 -4.63
C ASP A 7 4.48 -9.56 -3.23
N CYS A 8 3.23 -9.53 -2.78
CA CYS A 8 2.78 -8.94 -1.52
C CYS A 8 3.16 -7.45 -1.39
N SER A 9 3.25 -6.73 -2.51
CA SER A 9 3.63 -5.32 -2.51
C SER A 9 2.61 -4.43 -3.20
N ALA A 10 2.43 -3.23 -2.66
CA ALA A 10 1.87 -2.09 -3.35
C ALA A 10 2.98 -1.06 -3.62
N ARG A 11 2.96 -0.44 -4.80
CA ARG A 11 4.06 0.40 -5.29
C ARG A 11 3.56 1.69 -5.90
N ILE A 12 4.37 2.74 -5.77
CA ILE A 12 4.16 4.03 -6.44
C ILE A 12 5.29 4.24 -7.44
N TRP A 13 4.89 4.64 -8.64
CA TRP A 13 5.77 4.87 -9.78
C TRP A 13 5.72 6.33 -10.21
N ASP A 14 6.90 6.94 -10.34
CA ASP A 14 7.05 8.23 -11.02
C ASP A 14 7.22 7.99 -12.51
N LEU A 15 6.17 8.31 -13.26
CA LEU A 15 6.15 8.18 -14.73
C LEU A 15 6.75 9.40 -15.44
N ARG A 16 7.01 10.50 -14.73
CA ARG A 16 7.58 11.74 -15.30
C ARG A 16 9.10 11.74 -15.21
N ALA A 17 9.66 10.91 -14.34
CA ALA A 17 11.10 10.72 -14.25
C ALA A 17 11.66 10.16 -15.57
N LYS A 18 12.85 10.64 -15.97
CA LYS A 18 13.55 10.17 -17.20
C LYS A 18 13.75 8.66 -17.22
N ASN A 19 13.97 8.07 -16.04
CA ASN A 19 14.01 6.63 -15.85
C ASN A 19 12.75 6.26 -15.08
N LEU A 20 12.04 5.22 -15.51
CA LEU A 20 10.89 4.71 -14.77
C LEU A 20 11.38 4.23 -13.40
N GLN A 21 11.02 4.92 -12.33
CA GLN A 21 11.48 4.62 -10.97
C GLN A 21 10.30 4.28 -10.08
N CYS A 22 10.45 3.18 -9.33
CA CYS A 22 9.60 2.88 -8.19
C CYS A 22 10.01 3.81 -7.05
N GLN A 23 9.16 4.79 -6.73
CA GLN A 23 9.41 5.80 -5.71
C GLN A 23 9.24 5.22 -4.30
N ARG A 24 8.19 4.42 -4.11
CA ARG A 24 7.80 3.90 -2.80
C ARG A 24 7.27 2.48 -2.93
N ILE A 25 7.54 1.67 -1.90
CA ILE A 25 7.07 0.28 -1.79
C ILE A 25 6.43 0.12 -0.41
N PHE A 26 5.24 -0.44 -0.39
CA PHE A 26 4.52 -0.86 0.79
C PHE A 26 4.39 -2.37 0.78
N GLN A 27 4.97 -3.03 1.78
CA GLN A 27 4.99 -4.48 1.88
C GLN A 27 3.89 -4.94 2.83
N VAL A 28 3.12 -5.93 2.41
CA VAL A 28 2.11 -6.61 3.23
C VAL A 28 2.46 -8.09 3.37
N THR A 29 1.67 -8.83 4.15
CA THR A 29 1.93 -10.23 4.50
C THR A 29 1.27 -11.24 3.55
N ALA A 30 0.42 -10.79 2.63
CA ALA A 30 -0.27 -11.61 1.64
C ALA A 30 -0.39 -10.90 0.28
N PRO A 31 -0.67 -11.61 -0.82
CA PRO A 31 -0.88 -11.00 -2.13
C PRO A 31 -1.84 -9.82 -2.12
N VAL A 32 -1.49 -8.75 -2.82
CA VAL A 32 -2.33 -7.55 -2.93
C VAL A 32 -3.35 -7.74 -4.05
N ASN A 33 -4.63 -7.78 -3.67
CA ASN A 33 -5.73 -7.96 -4.61
C ASN A 33 -6.28 -6.63 -5.13
N CYS A 34 -6.19 -5.56 -4.33
CA CYS A 34 -6.69 -4.25 -4.73
C CYS A 34 -5.91 -3.10 -4.09
N VAL A 35 -5.86 -1.98 -4.82
CA VAL A 35 -5.20 -0.74 -4.42
C VAL A 35 -6.07 0.44 -4.83
N TRP A 36 -6.38 1.33 -3.89
CA TRP A 36 -7.24 2.49 -4.12
C TRP A 36 -6.60 3.76 -3.57
N LEU A 37 -6.47 4.80 -4.40
CA LEU A 37 -6.02 6.12 -3.96
C LEU A 37 -7.22 6.90 -3.42
N HIS A 38 -7.20 7.29 -2.15
CA HIS A 38 -8.24 8.11 -1.56
C HIS A 38 -8.30 9.50 -2.24
N PRO A 39 -9.48 10.14 -2.37
CA PRO A 39 -9.60 11.43 -3.06
C PRO A 39 -8.75 12.57 -2.48
N ASN A 40 -8.30 12.44 -1.22
CA ASN A 40 -7.36 13.40 -0.63
C ASN A 40 -5.94 13.31 -1.22
N GLN A 41 -5.63 12.30 -2.04
CA GLN A 41 -4.33 12.03 -2.68
C GLN A 41 -3.16 11.73 -1.73
N TYR A 42 -3.44 11.52 -0.45
CA TYR A 42 -2.42 11.29 0.56
C TYR A 42 -2.49 9.90 1.18
N GLU A 43 -3.56 9.16 0.93
CA GLU A 43 -3.76 7.82 1.50
C GLU A 43 -4.01 6.82 0.38
N LEU A 44 -3.31 5.69 0.46
CA LEU A 44 -3.58 4.51 -0.33
C LEU A 44 -4.21 3.44 0.57
N ILE A 45 -5.33 2.91 0.12
CA ILE A 45 -6.00 1.78 0.75
C ILE A 45 -5.57 0.53 -0.01
N VAL A 46 -5.01 -0.45 0.70
CA VAL A 46 -4.50 -1.69 0.12
C VAL A 46 -5.26 -2.86 0.76
N GLY A 47 -5.91 -3.68 -0.06
CA GLY A 47 -6.57 -4.90 0.39
C GLY A 47 -5.77 -6.13 -0.03
N ASP A 48 -5.44 -6.98 0.94
CA ASP A 48 -4.69 -8.22 0.70
C ASP A 48 -5.59 -9.48 0.68
N GLN A 49 -5.02 -10.59 0.24
CA GLN A 49 -5.71 -11.87 0.13
C GLN A 49 -6.06 -12.50 1.49
N SER A 50 -5.41 -12.08 2.58
CA SER A 50 -5.75 -12.52 3.93
C SER A 50 -7.01 -11.84 4.49
N GLY A 51 -7.57 -10.88 3.75
CA GLY A 51 -8.74 -10.10 4.14
C GLY A 51 -8.40 -8.88 5.00
N VAL A 52 -7.12 -8.53 5.12
CA VAL A 52 -6.68 -7.34 5.86
C VAL A 52 -6.69 -6.12 4.94
N ILE A 53 -7.14 -5.00 5.50
CA ILE A 53 -7.09 -3.69 4.85
C ILE A 53 -6.00 -2.86 5.52
N HIS A 54 -5.06 -2.38 4.72
CA HIS A 54 -3.96 -1.54 5.14
C HIS A 54 -4.19 -0.11 4.69
N LEU A 55 -3.89 0.84 5.58
CA LEU A 55 -3.86 2.26 5.26
C LEU A 55 -2.41 2.70 5.10
N TRP A 56 -2.05 3.09 3.89
CA TRP A 56 -0.73 3.61 3.57
C TRP A 56 -0.79 5.13 3.45
N ASP A 57 -0.32 5.83 4.49
CA ASP A 57 -0.13 7.28 4.46
C ASP A 57 1.11 7.63 3.61
N LEU A 58 0.93 8.49 2.62
CA LEU A 58 1.96 8.96 1.70
C LEU A 58 2.61 10.26 2.15
N LYS A 59 2.07 10.94 3.15
CA LYS A 59 2.68 12.16 3.72
C LYS A 59 3.89 11.81 4.57
N THR A 60 3.85 10.67 5.23
CA THR A 60 4.88 10.21 6.15
C THR A 60 5.62 9.04 5.51
N ASP A 61 6.93 9.00 5.67
CA ASP A 61 7.75 7.88 5.18
C ASP A 61 7.71 6.67 6.14
N HIS A 62 6.72 6.63 7.04
CA HIS A 62 6.57 5.61 8.06
C HIS A 62 5.41 4.69 7.70
N ASN A 63 5.76 3.47 7.29
CA ASN A 63 4.82 2.36 7.17
C ASN A 63 4.42 1.93 8.59
N ASP A 64 3.41 2.57 9.17
CA ASP A 64 2.86 2.11 10.44
C ASP A 64 2.03 0.85 10.18
N VAL A 65 2.62 -0.31 10.42
CA VAL A 65 1.94 -1.60 10.38
C VAL A 65 1.02 -1.64 11.59
N SER A 66 -0.19 -1.08 11.46
CA SER A 66 -1.21 -1.20 12.48
C SER A 66 -1.70 -2.66 12.52
N HIS A 67 -1.01 -3.48 13.31
CA HIS A 67 -1.49 -4.77 13.78
C HIS A 67 -2.78 -4.54 14.57
N ARG A 68 -3.94 -4.73 13.95
CA ARG A 68 -5.19 -4.98 14.67
C ARG A 68 -5.22 -6.44 15.12
N SER A 69 -4.39 -6.76 16.11
CA SER A 69 -4.68 -7.84 17.05
C SER A 69 -5.16 -7.16 18.32
N ASP A 70 -6.48 -7.13 18.55
CA ASP A 70 -7.12 -7.05 19.88
C ASP A 70 -8.65 -6.93 19.70
N LEU A 71 -9.27 -7.98 19.19
CA LEU A 71 -10.69 -8.30 19.44
C LEU A 71 -10.84 -9.83 19.46
N GLN A 72 -10.29 -10.46 20.50
CA GLN A 72 -10.80 -11.72 21.01
C GLN A 72 -11.02 -11.59 22.51
N GLN A 73 -12.31 -11.45 22.86
CA GLN A 73 -12.99 -11.77 24.14
C GLN A 73 -12.47 -11.13 25.43
#